data_AF-A0A7V9Q7G5-F1
#
_entry.id   AF-A0A7V9Q7G5-F1
#
_cell.length_a   1.000
_cell.length_b   1.000
_cell.length_c   1.000
_cell.angle_alpha   90.00
_cell.angle_beta   90.00
_cell.angle_gamma   90.00
#
_symmetry.space_group_name_H-M   'P 1'
#
loop_
_entity.id
_entity.type
_entity.pdbx_description
1 polymer ?
#
loop_
_entity_poly.entity_id
_entity_poly.type
_entity_poly.pdbx_seq_one_letter_code
_entity_poly.pdbx_strand_id
1 'polypeptide(L)'
;MKAMAAMIEIGASELEQIVGAELARAKSSRWQTAIVRAARMIEAGTPMHWIGTTLLVWSDSGELYEATDDVCQCKAFNEGFPCKHRAAYKLVKRMNEVTR
;
A
#
# COMPACT_ATOMS: atom_id res chain seq x y z
N MET A 1 -2.84 -24.65 -20.90
CA MET A 1 -2.44 -23.25 -20.66
C MET A 1 -2.62 -22.96 -19.18
N LYS A 2 -1.53 -22.86 -18.40
CA LYS A 2 -1.59 -22.46 -16.99
C LYS A 2 -1.38 -20.95 -16.93
N ALA A 3 -2.35 -20.22 -16.40
CA ALA A 3 -2.14 -18.82 -16.02
C ALA A 3 -1.15 -18.82 -14.85
N MET A 4 0.05 -18.27 -15.07
CA MET A 4 0.98 -17.99 -13.98
C MET A 4 0.51 -16.71 -13.29
N ALA A 5 -0.06 -16.86 -12.10
CA ALA A 5 -0.19 -15.74 -11.18
C ALA A 5 1.22 -15.23 -10.88
N ALA A 6 1.52 -14.00 -11.24
CA ALA A 6 2.77 -13.34 -10.88
C ALA A 6 2.76 -13.11 -9.35
N MET A 7 3.32 -14.07 -8.60
CA MET A 7 3.79 -13.79 -7.24
C MET A 7 4.99 -12.86 -7.39
N ILE A 8 4.80 -11.59 -7.07
CA ILE A 8 5.89 -10.62 -7.02
C ILE A 8 6.71 -10.94 -5.76
N GLU A 9 7.86 -11.60 -5.92
CA GLU A 9 8.88 -11.67 -4.88
C GLU A 9 9.59 -10.30 -4.80
N ILE A 10 8.97 -9.33 -4.13
CA ILE A 10 9.60 -8.05 -3.81
C ILE A 10 10.71 -8.35 -2.80
N GLY A 11 11.97 -8.18 -3.20
CA GLY A 11 13.09 -8.28 -2.27
C GLY A 11 12.91 -7.25 -1.16
N ALA A 12 13.07 -7.64 0.11
CA ALA A 12 12.91 -6.76 1.26
C ALA A 12 13.68 -5.43 1.13
N SER A 13 14.78 -5.41 0.37
CA SER A 13 15.57 -4.22 0.04
C SER A 13 14.83 -3.19 -0.82
N GLU A 14 13.93 -3.60 -1.72
CA GLU A 14 13.18 -2.68 -2.58
C GLU A 14 12.07 -1.98 -1.80
N LEU A 15 11.31 -2.73 -1.00
CA LEU A 15 10.29 -2.16 -0.11
C LEU A 15 10.91 -1.17 0.87
N GLU A 16 12.07 -1.50 1.45
CA GLU A 16 12.79 -0.61 2.37
C GLU A 16 13.18 0.71 1.70
N GLN A 17 13.70 0.68 0.47
CA GLN A 17 14.06 1.88 -0.29
C GLN A 17 12.85 2.76 -0.58
N ILE A 18 11.75 2.17 -1.04
CA ILE A 18 10.52 2.89 -1.37
C ILE A 18 9.90 3.50 -0.10
N VAL A 19 9.89 2.75 1.01
CA VAL A 19 9.45 3.24 2.32
C VAL A 19 10.30 4.42 2.77
N GLY A 20 11.62 4.32 2.68
CA GLY A 20 12.54 5.42 3.01
C GLY A 20 12.25 6.69 2.20
N ALA A 21 12.04 6.54 0.89
CA ALA A 21 11.71 7.66 0.01
C ALA A 21 10.34 8.31 0.34
N GLU A 22 9.31 7.51 0.63
CA GLU A 22 7.99 8.03 0.98
C GLU A 22 7.96 8.65 2.39
N LEU A 23 8.73 8.11 3.34
CA LEU A 23 8.90 8.71 4.67
C LEU A 23 9.57 10.09 4.59
N ALA A 24 10.58 10.26 3.74
CA ALA A 24 11.21 11.55 3.50
C ALA A 24 10.26 12.57 2.85
N ARG A 25 9.27 12.12 2.08
CA ARG A 25 8.23 12.97 1.44
C ARG A 25 7.03 13.24 2.33
N ALA A 26 6.90 12.54 3.46
CA ALA A 26 5.73 12.60 4.31
C ALA A 26 5.56 13.99 4.94
N LYS A 27 4.40 14.61 4.72
CA LYS A 27 4.09 15.97 5.19
C LYS A 27 3.81 16.07 6.70
N SER A 28 3.62 14.94 7.38
CA SER A 28 3.31 14.90 8.81
C SER A 28 3.65 13.57 9.45
N SER A 29 3.82 13.55 10.77
CA SER A 29 4.04 12.34 11.56
C SER A 29 2.90 11.32 11.42
N ARG A 30 1.67 11.77 11.17
CA ARG A 30 0.53 10.88 10.88
C ARG A 30 0.71 10.12 9.56
N TRP A 31 1.23 10.77 8.53
CA TRP A 31 1.57 10.11 7.27
C TRP A 31 2.74 9.15 7.45
N GLN A 32 3.78 9.52 8.21
CA GLN A 32 4.89 8.62 8.52
C GLN A 32 4.40 7.33 9.20
N THR A 33 3.56 7.46 10.23
CA THR A 33 2.93 6.31 10.89
C THR A 33 2.08 5.47 9.93
N ALA A 34 1.32 6.10 9.04
CA ALA A 34 0.54 5.38 8.04
C ALA A 34 1.43 4.60 7.07
N ILE A 35 2.57 5.15 6.65
CA ILE A 35 3.57 4.51 5.78
C ILE A 35 4.19 3.30 6.47
N VAL A 36 4.65 3.45 7.73
CA VAL A 36 5.21 2.33 8.49
C VAL A 36 4.20 1.20 8.66
N ARG A 37 2.94 1.54 8.94
CA ARG A 37 1.86 0.54 9.05
C ARG A 37 1.54 -0.13 7.72
N ALA A 38 1.64 0.59 6.61
CA ALA A 38 1.46 0.03 5.28
C ALA A 38 2.58 -0.95 4.92
N ALA A 39 3.85 -0.58 5.19
CA ALA A 39 4.99 -1.46 4.99
C ALA A 39 4.82 -2.79 5.73
N ARG A 40 4.50 -2.73 7.03
CA ARG A 40 4.23 -3.94 7.84
C ARG A 40 3.09 -4.79 7.29
N MET A 41 2.06 -4.16 6.73
CA MET A 41 0.92 -4.86 6.13
C MET A 41 1.35 -5.64 4.87
N ILE A 42 2.23 -5.04 4.05
CA ILE A 42 2.81 -5.66 2.86
C ILE A 42 3.76 -6.80 3.27
N GLU A 43 4.66 -6.58 4.23
CA GLU A 43 5.60 -7.59 4.75
C GLU A 43 4.88 -8.79 5.37
N ALA A 44 3.76 -8.55 6.06
CA ALA A 44 2.92 -9.60 6.63
C ALA A 44 2.15 -10.41 5.57
N GLY A 45 2.26 -10.07 4.27
CA GLY A 45 1.57 -10.78 3.20
C GLY A 45 0.07 -10.51 3.17
N THR A 46 -0.38 -9.34 3.63
CA THR A 46 -1.81 -8.98 3.56
C THR A 46 -2.27 -9.07 2.11
N PRO A 47 -3.38 -9.77 1.79
CA PRO A 47 -3.81 -9.92 0.41
C PRO A 47 -4.16 -8.57 -0.22
N MET A 48 -3.48 -8.25 -1.32
CA MET A 48 -3.66 -7.01 -2.07
C MET A 48 -3.67 -7.29 -3.57
N HIS A 49 -4.44 -6.50 -4.32
CA HIS A 49 -4.49 -6.60 -5.77
C HIS A 49 -4.41 -5.22 -6.43
N TRP A 50 -3.41 -5.05 -7.30
CA TRP A 50 -3.21 -3.84 -8.09
C TRP A 50 -3.93 -3.95 -9.43
N ILE A 51 -4.88 -3.05 -9.69
CA ILE A 51 -5.63 -3.01 -10.97
C ILE A 51 -5.20 -1.86 -11.89
N GLY A 52 -4.03 -1.25 -11.64
CA GLY A 52 -3.47 -0.18 -12.47
C GLY A 52 -3.74 1.23 -11.95
N THR A 53 -4.96 1.52 -11.50
CA THR A 53 -5.32 2.85 -10.95
C THR A 53 -5.71 2.82 -9.49
N THR A 54 -6.05 1.63 -8.98
CA THR A 54 -6.61 1.41 -7.65
C THR A 54 -5.91 0.21 -7.00
N LEU A 55 -5.73 0.26 -5.69
CA LEU A 55 -5.28 -0.86 -4.89
C LEU A 55 -6.47 -1.45 -4.11
N LEU A 56 -6.76 -2.72 -4.34
CA LEU A 56 -7.70 -3.49 -3.54
C LEU A 56 -6.95 -4.12 -2.37
N VAL A 57 -7.42 -3.90 -1.14
CA VAL A 57 -6.79 -4.40 0.09
C VAL A 57 -7.82 -5.18 0.90
N TRP A 58 -7.55 -6.46 1.16
CA TRP A 58 -8.36 -7.26 2.09
C TRP A 58 -7.86 -7.08 3.52
N SER A 59 -8.77 -6.76 4.44
CA SER A 59 -8.44 -6.70 5.87
C SER A 59 -8.72 -8.02 6.58
N ASP A 60 -8.11 -8.18 7.75
CA ASP A 60 -8.38 -9.30 8.67
C ASP A 60 -9.84 -9.32 9.17
N SER A 61 -10.54 -8.18 9.10
CA SER A 61 -11.97 -8.06 9.43
C SER A 61 -12.89 -8.56 8.30
N GLY A 62 -12.35 -9.03 7.18
CA GLY A 62 -13.13 -9.47 6.02
C GLY A 62 -13.69 -8.32 5.18
N GLU A 63 -13.17 -7.10 5.35
CA GLU A 63 -13.57 -5.94 4.56
C GLU A 63 -12.63 -5.76 3.37
N LEU A 64 -13.20 -5.37 2.23
CA LEU A 64 -12.45 -4.95 1.05
C LEU A 64 -12.35 -3.43 1.02
N TYR A 65 -11.13 -2.92 1.02
CA TYR A 65 -10.86 -1.50 0.84
C TYR A 65 -10.33 -1.22 -0.56
N GLU A 66 -10.85 -0.18 -1.19
CA GLU A 66 -10.34 0.34 -2.45
C GLU A 66 -9.61 1.64 -2.16
N ALA A 67 -8.30 1.63 -2.37
CA ALA A 67 -7.44 2.78 -2.09
C ALA A 67 -6.92 3.40 -3.39
N THR A 68 -6.99 4.72 -3.48
CA THR A 68 -6.29 5.56 -4.45
C THR A 68 -5.43 6.59 -3.70
N ASP A 69 -4.87 7.58 -4.42
CA ASP A 69 -4.17 8.70 -3.80
C ASP A 69 -5.08 9.51 -2.85
N ASP A 70 -6.37 9.58 -3.16
CA ASP A 70 -7.36 10.48 -2.58
C ASP A 70 -8.65 9.79 -2.10
N VAL A 71 -8.82 8.49 -2.33
CA VAL A 71 -10.01 7.72 -1.93
C VAL A 71 -9.63 6.55 -1.03
N CYS A 72 -10.45 6.31 0.00
CA CYS A 72 -10.50 5.08 0.79
C CYS A 72 -11.82 5.03 1.58
N GLN A 73 -12.28 3.85 1.99
CA GLN A 73 -13.52 3.68 2.76
C GLN A 73 -13.29 3.48 4.27
N CYS A 74 -12.04 3.50 4.73
CA CYS A 74 -11.75 3.22 6.15
C CYS A 74 -12.09 4.40 7.06
N LYS A 75 -12.37 4.12 8.33
CA LYS A 75 -12.67 5.12 9.37
C LYS A 75 -11.68 6.29 9.41
N ALA A 76 -10.37 6.01 9.36
CA ALA A 76 -9.35 7.07 9.39
C ALA A 76 -9.49 8.04 8.21
N PHE A 77 -9.86 7.55 7.02
CA PHE A 77 -10.11 8.41 5.85
C PHE A 77 -11.36 9.26 6.05
N ASN A 78 -12.46 8.64 6.51
CA ASN A 78 -13.73 9.31 6.75
C ASN A 78 -13.61 10.43 7.81
N GLU A 79 -12.65 10.30 8.72
CA GLU A 79 -12.32 11.32 9.73
C GLU A 79 -11.27 12.34 9.26
N GLY A 80 -10.85 12.30 7.99
CA GLY A 80 -9.90 13.25 7.41
C GLY A 80 -8.42 12.95 7.75
N PHE A 81 -8.11 11.76 8.25
CA PHE A 81 -6.76 11.37 8.64
C PHE A 81 -6.03 10.52 7.58
N PRO A 82 -4.69 10.58 7.56
CA PRO A 82 -3.88 9.61 6.82
C PRO A 82 -4.21 8.19 7.24
N CYS A 83 -4.30 7.27 6.28
CA CYS A 83 -4.63 5.87 6.55
C CYS A 83 -3.62 4.92 5.89
N LYS A 84 -3.44 3.75 6.51
CA LYS A 84 -2.50 2.73 6.02
C LYS A 84 -2.85 2.22 4.62
N HIS A 85 -4.13 2.21 4.22
CA HIS A 85 -4.53 1.72 2.89
C HIS A 85 -4.10 2.68 1.78
N ARG A 86 -4.30 4.01 1.95
CA ARG A 86 -3.77 5.01 1.01
C ARG A 86 -2.25 5.04 0.99
N ALA A 87 -1.60 4.83 2.14
CA ALA A 87 -0.16 4.68 2.17
C ALA A 87 0.29 3.41 1.41
N ALA A 88 -0.39 2.28 1.58
CA ALA A 88 -0.12 1.05 0.82
C ALA A 88 -0.31 1.26 -0.68
N TYR A 89 -1.36 1.99 -1.10
CA TYR A 89 -1.54 2.40 -2.49
C TYR A 89 -0.30 3.09 -3.04
N LYS A 90 0.25 4.08 -2.32
CA LYS A 90 1.45 4.82 -2.76
C LYS A 90 2.66 3.89 -2.89
N LEU A 91 2.90 3.03 -1.90
CA LEU A 91 4.00 2.07 -1.94
C LEU A 91 3.86 1.11 -3.13
N VAL A 92 2.68 0.49 -3.31
CA VAL A 92 2.42 -0.47 -4.40
C VAL A 92 2.49 0.19 -5.77
N LYS A 93 1.97 1.41 -5.91
CA LYS A 93 2.09 2.19 -7.14
C LYS A 93 3.56 2.41 -7.51
N ARG A 94 4.42 2.79 -6.56
CA ARG A 94 5.85 2.95 -6.78
C ARG A 94 6.53 1.64 -7.16
N MET A 95 6.23 0.54 -6.48
CA MET A 95 6.75 -0.77 -6.82
C MET A 95 6.40 -1.12 -8.28
N ASN A 96 5.15 -0.89 -8.70
CA ASN A 96 4.71 -1.15 -10.08
C ASN A 96 5.25 -0.15 -11.13
N GLU A 97 5.70 1.05 -10.72
CA GLU A 97 6.38 2.02 -11.59
C GLU A 97 7.86 1.68 -11.78
N VAL A 98 8.53 1.09 -10.78
CA VAL A 98 9.96 0.73 -10.82
C VAL A 98 10.20 -0.57 -11.58
N THR A 99 9.27 -1.53 -11.55
CA THR A 99 9.40 -2.82 -12.25
C THR A 99 9.03 -2.76 -13.74
N ARG A 100 8.84 -1.58 -14.32
CA ARG A 100 8.51 -1.37 -15.75
C ARG A 100 9.57 -0.53 -16.45
#